data_AF-A0A940Q2H8-F1
#
_entry.id   AF-A0A940Q2H8-F1
#
_cell.length_a   1.000
_cell.length_b   1.000
_cell.length_c   1.000
_cell.angle_alpha   90.00
_cell.angle_beta   90.00
_cell.angle_gamma   90.00
#
_symmetry.space_group_name_H-M   'P 1'
#
loop_
_entity.id
_entity.type
_entity.pdbx_description
1 polymer ?
#
loop_
_entity_poly.entity_id
_entity_poly.type
_entity_poly.pdbx_seq_one_letter_code
_entity_poly.pdbx_strand_id
1 'polypeptide(L)'
;MRVLIRETLETAVINIYGTDGKQHSKDFFEKYFSNTEGAYPTLDEEREEYGTDAEWTIIRKQDFDRFAEIVPTLQKAIDDVQDRITKGSRREEYTFNSDCFLI
;
A
#
# COMPACT_ATOMS: atom_id res chain seq x y z
N MET A 1 1.41 1.87 7.91
CA MET A 1 0.21 2.70 7.68
C MET A 1 -1.00 1.93 8.18
N ARG A 2 -1.94 2.58 8.87
CA ARG A 2 -3.18 1.95 9.35
C ARG A 2 -4.33 2.21 8.38
N VAL A 3 -5.15 1.20 8.13
CA VAL A 3 -6.29 1.28 7.21
C VAL A 3 -7.56 0.79 7.90
N LEU A 4 -8.62 1.59 7.83
CA LEU A 4 -9.97 1.24 8.27
C LEU A 4 -10.66 0.45 7.16
N ILE A 5 -11.29 -0.67 7.51
CA ILE A 5 -12.18 -1.43 6.64
C ILE A 5 -13.61 -1.05 6.99
N ARG A 6 -14.21 -0.13 6.25
CA ARG A 6 -15.46 0.54 6.64
C ARG A 6 -16.63 -0.44 6.84
N GLU A 7 -16.75 -1.46 6.01
CA GLU A 7 -17.82 -2.47 6.09
C GLU A 7 -17.84 -3.23 7.43
N THR A 8 -16.67 -3.44 8.05
CA THR A 8 -16.53 -4.25 9.27
C THR A 8 -16.05 -3.46 10.48
N LEU A 9 -15.63 -2.20 10.27
CA LEU A 9 -14.99 -1.32 11.25
C LEU A 9 -13.68 -1.89 11.83
N GLU A 10 -13.07 -2.85 11.16
CA GLU A 10 -11.75 -3.38 11.52
C GLU A 10 -10.63 -2.42 11.07
N THR A 11 -9.54 -2.36 11.84
CA THR A 11 -8.33 -1.62 11.46
C THR A 11 -7.19 -2.59 11.21
N ALA A 12 -6.58 -2.49 10.03
CA ALA A 12 -5.43 -3.29 9.63
C ALA A 12 -4.16 -2.44 9.47
N VAL A 13 -3.00 -3.05 9.68
CA VAL A 13 -1.70 -2.42 9.42
C VAL A 13 -1.15 -2.93 8.11
N ILE A 14 -0.81 -2.01 7.21
CA ILE A 14 -0.20 -2.30 5.92
C ILE A 14 1.22 -1.75 5.92
N ASN A 15 2.15 -2.65 5.60
CA ASN A 15 3.58 -2.38 5.53
C ASN A 15 4.10 -2.80 4.16
N ILE A 16 4.51 -1.80 3.39
CA ILE A 16 5.18 -1.90 2.09
C ILE A 16 6.47 -1.10 2.24
N TYR A 17 7.60 -1.75 2.01
CA TYR A 17 8.94 -1.17 2.10
C TYR A 17 9.52 -1.01 0.72
N GLY A 18 10.21 0.11 0.49
CA GLY A 18 10.95 0.37 -0.74
C GLY A 18 12.31 -0.31 -0.74
N THR A 19 13.02 -0.21 -1.87
CA THR A 19 14.40 -0.70 -2.00
C THR A 19 15.39 0.06 -1.11
N ASP A 20 15.03 1.22 -0.58
CA ASP A 20 15.82 1.96 0.40
C ASP A 20 15.61 1.49 1.85
N GLY A 21 14.79 0.44 2.06
CA GLY A 21 14.45 -0.12 3.36
C GLY A 21 13.48 0.73 4.17
N LYS A 22 12.95 1.83 3.63
CA LYS A 22 11.98 2.69 4.31
C LYS A 22 10.55 2.24 4.00
N GLN A 23 9.64 2.54 4.92
CA GLN A 23 8.22 2.27 4.71
C GLN A 23 7.61 3.31 3.75
N HIS A 24 7.02 2.83 2.66
CA HIS A 24 6.39 3.65 1.60
C HIS A 24 4.90 3.32 1.40
N SER A 25 4.25 2.76 2.42
CA SER A 25 2.85 2.31 2.31
C SER A 25 1.89 3.46 2.02
N LYS A 26 2.13 4.64 2.58
CA LYS A 26 1.31 5.83 2.34
C LYS A 26 1.50 6.36 0.91
N ASP A 27 2.75 6.52 0.47
CA ASP A 27 3.06 6.96 -0.90
C ASP A 27 2.45 6.02 -1.95
N PHE A 28 2.49 4.71 -1.69
CA PHE A 28 1.84 3.72 -2.55
C PHE A 28 0.33 3.95 -2.63
N PHE A 29 -0.32 4.18 -1.49
CA PHE A 29 -1.76 4.43 -1.46
C PHE A 29 -2.14 5.76 -2.14
N GLU A 30 -1.40 6.83 -1.86
CA GLU A 30 -1.62 8.11 -2.51
C GLU A 30 -1.45 8.03 -4.04
N LYS A 31 -0.48 7.25 -4.52
CA LYS A 31 -0.24 7.11 -5.95
C LYS A 31 -1.31 6.28 -6.66
N TYR A 32 -1.76 5.18 -6.05
CA TYR A 32 -2.57 4.17 -6.75
C TYR A 32 -4.04 4.14 -6.34
N PHE A 33 -4.39 4.63 -5.15
CA PHE A 33 -5.76 4.60 -4.63
C PHE A 33 -6.46 5.97 -4.59
N SER A 34 -5.75 7.08 -4.76
CA SER A 34 -6.37 8.43 -4.72
C SER A 34 -7.44 8.68 -5.78
N ASN A 35 -7.45 7.90 -6.87
CA ASN A 35 -8.40 8.04 -7.98
C ASN A 35 -9.26 6.79 -8.20
N THR A 36 -9.38 5.91 -7.19
CA THR A 36 -10.18 4.67 -7.30
C THR A 36 -11.45 4.74 -6.46
N GLU A 37 -12.56 4.28 -7.04
CA GLU A 37 -13.77 3.98 -6.27
C GLU A 37 -13.50 2.78 -5.36
N GLY A 38 -13.44 2.99 -4.04
CA GLY A 38 -13.27 1.90 -3.07
C GLY A 38 -12.27 2.18 -1.95
N ALA A 39 -11.38 3.17 -2.13
CA ALA A 39 -10.42 3.57 -1.10
C ALA A 39 -10.22 5.09 -1.10
N TYR A 40 -10.07 5.69 0.07
CA TYR A 40 -9.85 7.13 0.23
C TYR A 40 -9.13 7.46 1.54
N PRO A 41 -8.49 8.62 1.69
CA PRO A 41 -7.95 9.07 2.98
C PRO A 41 -9.07 9.14 4.04
N THR A 42 -8.85 8.56 5.21
CA THR A 42 -9.90 8.54 6.26
C THR A 42 -10.27 9.97 6.67
N LEU A 43 -11.57 10.27 6.60
CA LEU A 43 -12.13 11.59 6.90
C LEU A 43 -12.11 11.87 8.41
N ASP A 44 -12.02 13.13 8.81
CA ASP A 44 -12.02 13.53 10.22
C ASP A 44 -13.32 13.09 10.93
N GLU A 45 -14.46 13.21 10.25
CA GLU A 45 -15.77 12.74 10.76
C GLU A 45 -15.76 11.23 11.04
N GLU A 46 -15.16 10.42 10.16
CA GLU A 46 -15.03 8.97 10.36
C GLU A 46 -14.06 8.62 11.49
N ARG A 47 -12.99 9.40 11.67
CA ARG A 47 -12.05 9.23 12.80
C ARG A 47 -12.77 9.45 14.13
N GLU A 48 -13.61 10.47 14.21
CA GLU A 48 -14.39 10.80 15.39
C GLU A 48 -15.50 9.76 15.62
N GLU A 49 -16.29 9.44 14.58
CA GLU A 49 -17.42 8.50 14.67
C GLU A 49 -16.98 7.09 15.06
N TYR A 50 -15.91 6.59 14.44
CA TYR A 50 -15.43 5.22 14.64
C TYR A 50 -14.29 5.09 15.64
N GLY A 51 -13.80 6.20 16.19
CA GLY A 51 -12.68 6.21 17.14
C GLY A 51 -11.40 5.59 16.56
N THR A 52 -11.14 5.81 15.27
CA THR A 52 -10.01 5.19 14.56
C THR A 52 -8.88 6.18 14.31
N ASP A 53 -7.65 5.68 14.37
CA ASP A 53 -6.43 6.38 13.98
C ASP A 53 -5.99 6.03 12.54
N ALA A 54 -6.81 5.29 11.78
CA ALA A 54 -6.51 4.89 10.41
C ALA A 54 -6.20 6.09 9.50
N GLU A 55 -5.21 5.95 8.64
CA GLU A 55 -4.82 6.98 7.67
C GLU A 55 -5.66 6.91 6.40
N TRP A 56 -6.10 5.71 6.04
CA TRP A 56 -6.88 5.41 4.85
C TRP A 56 -8.09 4.53 5.19
N THR A 57 -9.14 4.66 4.41
CA THR A 57 -10.36 3.86 4.48
C THR A 57 -10.48 3.03 3.21
N ILE A 58 -10.70 1.73 3.34
CA ILE A 58 -11.16 0.84 2.27
C ILE A 58 -12.60 0.47 2.57
N ILE A 59 -13.50 0.63 1.59
CA ILE A 59 -14.94 0.51 1.81
C ILE A 59 -15.34 -0.93 2.13
N ARG A 60 -14.93 -1.89 1.30
CA ARG A 60 -15.36 -3.30 1.39
C ARG A 60 -14.27 -4.20 1.95
N LYS A 61 -14.67 -5.17 2.78
CA LYS A 61 -13.78 -6.21 3.30
C LYS A 61 -13.18 -7.05 2.18
N GLN A 62 -13.97 -7.38 1.16
CA GLN A 62 -13.49 -8.14 0.00
C GLN A 62 -12.36 -7.45 -0.76
N ASP A 63 -12.45 -6.12 -0.93
CA ASP A 63 -11.41 -5.35 -1.62
C ASP A 63 -10.13 -5.31 -0.79
N PHE A 64 -10.26 -5.17 0.53
CA PHE A 64 -9.13 -5.29 1.45
C PHE A 64 -8.49 -6.68 1.40
N ASP A 65 -9.28 -7.75 1.42
CA ASP A 65 -8.76 -9.12 1.43
C ASP A 65 -7.97 -9.43 0.16
N ARG A 66 -8.51 -9.03 -0.99
CA ARG A 66 -7.80 -9.14 -2.27
C ARG A 66 -6.51 -8.33 -2.27
N PHE A 67 -6.51 -7.13 -1.69
CA PHE A 67 -5.30 -6.33 -1.56
C PHE A 67 -4.27 -7.00 -0.65
N ALA A 68 -4.69 -7.52 0.51
CA ALA A 68 -3.85 -8.19 1.48
C ALA A 68 -3.17 -9.44 0.90
N GLU A 69 -3.85 -10.18 0.02
CA GLU A 69 -3.27 -11.31 -0.72
C GLU A 69 -2.15 -10.88 -1.68
N ILE A 70 -2.22 -9.68 -2.25
CA ILE A 70 -1.27 -9.16 -3.25
C ILE A 70 -0.04 -8.52 -2.59
N VAL A 71 -0.20 -7.90 -1.41
CA VAL A 71 0.89 -7.19 -0.70
C VAL A 71 2.17 -8.03 -0.54
N PRO A 72 2.13 -9.32 -0.15
CA PRO A 72 3.34 -10.14 -0.06
C PRO A 72 4.04 -10.34 -1.41
N THR A 73 3.29 -10.47 -2.50
CA THR A 73 3.86 -10.58 -3.85
C THR A 73 4.52 -9.28 -4.27
N LEU A 74 3.89 -8.13 -3.97
CA LEU A 74 4.47 -6.82 -4.22
C LEU A 74 5.77 -6.63 -3.42
N GLN A 75 5.77 -6.94 -2.12
CA GLN A 75 6.96 -6.80 -1.28
C GLN A 75 8.10 -7.70 -1.78
N LYS A 76 7.80 -8.95 -2.14
CA LYS A 76 8.79 -9.86 -2.71
C LYS A 76 9.42 -9.32 -3.99
N ALA A 77 8.63 -8.71 -4.88
CA ALA A 77 9.18 -8.12 -6.11
C ALA A 77 10.15 -6.96 -5.81
N ILE A 78 9.85 -6.15 -4.78
CA ILE A 78 10.75 -5.09 -4.31
C ILE A 78 12.03 -5.68 -3.72
N ASP A 79 11.90 -6.71 -2.88
CA ASP A 79 13.02 -7.41 -2.26
C ASP A 79 13.94 -8.04 -3.32
N ASP A 80 13.37 -8.69 -4.35
CA ASP A 80 14.12 -9.28 -5.46
C ASP A 80 14.93 -8.23 -6.25
N VAL A 81 14.38 -7.03 -6.44
CA VAL A 81 15.12 -5.92 -7.06
C VAL A 81 16.22 -5.40 -6.15
N GLN A 82 15.96 -5.26 -4.86
CA GLN A 82 16.99 -4.86 -3.90
C GLN A 82 18.15 -5.86 -3.87
N ASP A 83 17.86 -7.15 -3.98
CA ASP A 83 18.82 -8.23 -4.10
C ASP A 83 19.72 -8.09 -5.33
N ARG A 84 19.13 -7.72 -6.47
CA ARG A 84 19.87 -7.47 -7.74
C ARG A 84 20.74 -6.21 -7.65
N ILE A 85 20.22 -5.14 -7.07
CA ILE A 85 20.98 -3.91 -6.83
C ILE A 85 22.20 -4.22 -5.95
N THR A 86 22.03 -5.01 -4.89
CA THR A 86 23.12 -5.44 -4.01
C THR A 86 24.16 -6.29 -4.75
N LYS A 87 23.74 -7.06 -5.76
CA LYS A 87 24.61 -7.89 -6.62
C LYS A 87 25.25 -7.13 -7.79
N GLY A 88 25.04 -5.81 -7.89
CA GLY A 88 25.73 -4.94 -8.85
C GLY A 88 24.87 -4.37 -9.98
N SER A 89 23.55 -4.62 -10.01
CA SER A 89 22.64 -3.92 -10.92
C SER A 89 22.48 -2.45 -10.53
N ARG A 90 22.25 -1.57 -11.51
CA ARG A 90 21.98 -0.15 -11.22
C ARG A 90 20.52 0.03 -10.88
N ARG A 91 20.22 0.82 -9.84
CA ARG A 91 18.82 1.14 -9.45
C ARG A 91 18.03 1.79 -10.59
N GLU A 92 18.71 2.54 -11.45
CA GLU A 92 18.17 3.20 -12.65
C GLU A 92 17.58 2.25 -13.70
N GLU A 93 17.99 0.97 -13.67
CA GLU A 93 17.48 -0.07 -14.56
C GLU A 93 16.08 -0.54 -14.15
N TYR A 94 15.62 -0.17 -12.95
CA TYR A 94 14.33 -0.58 -12.41
C TYR A 94 13.40 0.62 -12.29
N THR A 95 12.31 0.62 -13.04
CA THR A 95 11.27 1.64 -12.95
C THR A 95 9.90 1.01 -12.75
N PHE A 96 9.05 1.70 -11.98
CA PHE A 96 7.63 1.39 -11.96
C PHE A 96 6.99 2.10 -13.14
N ASN A 97 6.46 1.33 -14.10
CA ASN A 97 5.69 1.92 -15.18
C ASN A 97 4.34 2.48 -14.66
N SER A 98 3.58 3.12 -15.54
CA SER A 98 2.24 3.67 -15.23
C SER A 98 1.27 2.63 -14.67
N ASP A 99 1.51 1.35 -14.97
CA ASP A 99 0.63 0.23 -14.64
C ASP A 99 1.15 -0.59 -13.45
N CYS A 100 2.09 -0.03 -12.66
CA CYS A 100 2.69 -0.64 -11.46
C CYS A 100 3.58 -1.87 -11.73
N PHE A 101 3.96 -2.15 -12.97
CA PHE A 101 4.96 -3.18 -13.24
C PHE A 101 6.35 -2.63 -12.92
N LEU A 102 7.12 -3.43 -12.18
CA LEU A 102 8.54 -3.24 -11.97
C LEU A 102 9.26 -3.81 -13.20
N ILE A 103 9.75 -2.93 -14.05
CA ILE A 103 10.48 -3.25 -15.29
C ILE A 103 11.95 -2.97 -15.05
#